data_AF-A0AAN7L3A4-F1
#
_entry.id   AF-A0AAN7L3A4-F1
#
_cell.length_a   1.000
_cell.length_b   1.000
_cell.length_c   1.000
_cell.angle_alpha   90.00
_cell.angle_beta   90.00
_cell.angle_gamma   90.00
#
_symmetry.space_group_name_H-M   'P 1'
#
loop_
_entity.id
_entity.type
_entity.pdbx_description
1 polymer ?
#
loop_
_entity_poly.entity_id
_entity_poly.type
_entity_poly.pdbx_seq_one_letter_code
_entity_poly.pdbx_strand_id
1 'polypeptide(L)'
;MASSCSHPSLRVHHLLPKVIVVFLSFVAMSPALGSPPTHGKGPILHPYQKAYDTANLNRSSFPQDFIFGAASSSYQYEGAANEDGRGPSIWDYFTHTHSGKIADGSNGDVGIDQYHNYTL
;
A
#
# COMPACT_ATOMS: atom_id res chain seq x y z
N MET A 1 23.54 20.33 18.24
CA MET A 1 24.45 19.73 19.24
C MET A 1 23.77 18.46 19.76
N ALA A 2 24.20 17.29 19.30
CA ALA A 2 23.68 16.02 19.78
C ALA A 2 24.55 15.55 20.96
N SER A 3 23.95 15.35 22.13
CA SER A 3 24.59 14.64 23.25
C SER A 3 24.07 13.21 23.30
N SER A 4 25.01 12.28 23.18
CA SER A 4 24.83 10.83 23.35
C SER A 4 24.67 10.51 24.84
N CYS A 5 23.68 9.68 25.19
CA CYS A 5 23.56 9.11 26.53
C CYS A 5 23.39 7.59 26.41
N SER A 6 24.19 6.86 27.18
CA SER A 6 24.46 5.43 27.05
C SER A 6 23.65 4.59 28.06
N HIS A 7 23.01 3.52 27.57
CA HIS A 7 22.54 2.29 28.26
C HIS A 7 21.37 2.40 29.27
N PRO A 8 20.51 1.35 29.46
CA PRO A 8 20.75 -0.09 29.26
C PRO A 8 19.74 -0.83 28.36
N SER A 9 20.15 -2.04 27.96
CA SER A 9 19.43 -3.00 27.13
C SER A 9 18.07 -3.41 27.74
N LEU A 10 16.98 -2.81 27.26
CA LEU A 10 15.65 -3.41 27.37
C LEU A 10 15.55 -4.52 26.32
N ARG A 11 15.34 -5.76 26.76
CA ARG A 11 14.78 -6.81 25.90
C ARG A 11 13.37 -6.41 25.53
N VAL A 12 13.24 -5.70 24.42
CA VAL A 12 11.97 -5.63 23.69
C VAL A 12 11.71 -7.05 23.20
N HIS A 13 10.80 -7.76 23.87
CA HIS A 13 10.22 -8.96 23.27
C HIS A 13 9.68 -8.52 21.91
N HIS A 14 10.31 -9.01 20.85
CA HIS A 14 9.87 -8.86 19.47
C HIS A 14 8.54 -9.61 19.33
N LEU A 15 7.46 -9.00 19.83
CA LEU A 15 6.12 -9.24 19.33
C LEU A 15 6.16 -8.68 17.91
N LEU A 16 6.59 -9.52 16.97
CA LEU A 16 6.37 -9.27 15.55
C LEU A 16 4.89 -8.87 15.42
N PRO A 17 4.58 -7.72 14.81
CA PRO A 17 3.19 -7.39 14.56
C PRO A 17 2.60 -8.55 13.77
N LYS A 18 1.62 -9.26 14.36
CA LYS A 18 0.81 -10.28 13.69
C LYS A 18 -0.19 -9.61 12.72
N VAL A 19 0.25 -8.53 12.08
CA VAL A 19 -0.56 -7.66 11.23
C VAL A 19 0.08 -7.73 9.86
N ILE A 20 -0.62 -8.36 8.93
CA ILE A 20 -0.29 -8.24 7.51
C ILE A 20 -1.03 -6.98 7.04
N VAL A 21 -0.29 -5.88 6.89
CA VAL A 21 -0.79 -4.69 6.19
C VAL A 21 -0.57 -4.93 4.70
N VAL A 22 -1.64 -5.20 3.96
CA VAL A 22 -1.57 -5.21 2.49
C VAL A 22 -1.62 -3.75 2.04
N PHE A 23 -0.46 -3.16 1.75
CA PHE A 23 -0.41 -1.91 1.00
C PHE A 23 -0.88 -2.22 -0.43
N LEU A 24 -2.12 -1.84 -0.74
CA LEU A 24 -2.60 -1.75 -2.12
C LEU A 24 -1.91 -0.56 -2.79
N SER A 25 -0.63 -0.74 -3.11
CA SER A 25 0.07 0.11 -4.05
C SER A 25 -0.53 -0.14 -5.42
N PHE A 26 -1.56 0.61 -5.80
CA PHE A 26 -1.94 0.73 -7.21
C PHE A 26 -0.83 1.48 -7.94
N VAL A 27 0.24 0.77 -8.27
CA VAL A 27 1.08 1.14 -9.42
C VAL A 27 0.28 0.69 -10.64
N ALA A 28 -0.28 1.65 -11.36
CA ALA A 28 -0.93 1.43 -12.63
C ALA A 28 0.04 0.65 -13.55
N MET A 29 -0.28 -0.62 -13.81
CA MET A 29 0.42 -1.43 -14.79
C MET A 29 0.10 -0.86 -16.17
N SER A 30 1.02 -0.09 -16.75
CA SER A 30 0.93 0.29 -18.17
C SER A 30 0.99 -0.99 -19.03
N PRO A 31 0.05 -1.22 -19.97
CA PRO A 31 0.21 -2.28 -20.94
C PRO A 31 1.21 -1.81 -21.99
N ALA A 32 2.50 -2.05 -21.76
CA ALA A 32 3.49 -1.91 -22.81
C ALA A 32 3.26 -3.01 -23.86
N LEU A 33 2.84 -2.56 -25.04
CA LEU A 33 2.68 -3.31 -26.28
C LEU A 33 3.97 -4.05 -26.64
N GLY A 34 3.91 -5.39 -26.78
CA GLY A 34 4.97 -6.17 -27.41
C GLY A 34 5.11 -7.60 -26.88
N SER A 35 4.25 -8.52 -27.32
CA SER A 35 4.49 -9.96 -27.15
C SER A 35 5.66 -10.40 -28.05
N PRO A 36 6.74 -11.03 -27.52
CA PRO A 36 7.76 -11.64 -28.35
C PRO A 36 7.29 -12.99 -28.90
N PRO A 37 7.86 -13.45 -30.04
CA PRO A 37 7.37 -14.62 -30.75
C PRO A 37 7.55 -15.91 -29.93
N THR A 38 6.52 -16.74 -29.94
CA THR A 38 6.50 -18.06 -29.32
C THR A 38 7.53 -18.97 -29.98
N HIS A 39 8.61 -19.29 -29.26
CA HIS A 39 9.43 -20.46 -29.57
C HIS A 39 9.19 -21.49 -28.46
N GLY A 40 8.59 -22.62 -28.83
CA GLY A 40 8.14 -23.66 -27.93
C GLY A 40 9.24 -24.16 -27.00
N LYS A 41 9.02 -23.96 -25.70
CA LYS A 41 9.55 -24.80 -24.62
C LYS A 41 8.41 -25.00 -23.63
N GLY A 42 7.96 -26.24 -23.46
CA GLY A 42 7.03 -26.59 -22.39
C GLY A 42 7.59 -26.17 -21.03
N PRO A 43 6.76 -26.05 -19.99
CA PRO A 43 7.20 -25.50 -18.71
C PRO A 43 8.31 -26.37 -18.12
N ILE A 44 9.53 -25.83 -18.08
CA ILE A 44 10.60 -26.32 -17.22
C ILE A 44 10.15 -25.99 -15.80
N LEU A 45 9.57 -26.97 -15.10
CA LEU A 45 9.23 -26.84 -13.69
C LEU A 45 10.53 -26.69 -12.91
N HIS A 46 10.80 -25.48 -12.40
CA HIS A 46 11.86 -25.24 -11.43
C HIS A 46 11.58 -26.13 -10.19
N PRO A 47 12.55 -26.94 -9.72
CA PRO A 47 12.36 -27.84 -8.56
C PRO A 47 12.17 -27.10 -7.22
N TYR A 48 12.02 -25.77 -7.24
CA TYR A 48 11.84 -24.92 -6.08
C TYR A 48 10.50 -24.15 -6.11
N GLN A 49 9.50 -24.63 -6.84
CA GLN A 49 8.14 -24.12 -6.69
C GLN A 49 7.37 -25.08 -5.76
N LYS A 50 7.54 -24.92 -4.43
CA LYS A 50 6.62 -25.56 -3.49
C LYS A 50 5.27 -24.88 -3.68
N ALA A 51 4.39 -25.51 -4.46
CA ALA A 51 3.03 -25.04 -4.66
C ALA A 51 2.32 -25.14 -3.31
N TYR A 52 2.22 -24.01 -2.60
CA TYR A 52 1.32 -23.90 -1.48
C TYR A 52 -0.09 -23.94 -2.05
N ASP A 53 -0.86 -24.98 -1.70
CA ASP A 53 -2.27 -25.06 -2.06
C ASP A 53 -3.04 -23.97 -1.33
N THR A 54 -3.17 -22.82 -1.98
CA THR A 54 -3.92 -21.67 -1.47
C THR A 54 -5.42 -21.85 -1.60
N ALA A 55 -5.89 -22.86 -2.36
CA ALA A 55 -7.33 -23.09 -2.59
C ALA A 55 -8.08 -23.47 -1.31
N ASN A 56 -7.34 -23.91 -0.28
CA ASN A 56 -7.89 -24.30 1.03
C ASN A 56 -7.56 -23.32 2.17
N LEU A 57 -6.94 -22.16 1.89
CA LEU A 57 -6.65 -21.14 2.93
C LEU A 57 -7.93 -20.39 3.32
N ASN A 58 -8.29 -20.46 4.60
CA ASN A 58 -9.49 -19.80 5.14
C ASN A 58 -9.24 -19.25 6.55
N ARG A 59 -10.24 -18.64 7.20
CA ARG A 59 -10.07 -18.02 8.52
C ARG A 59 -9.56 -18.98 9.60
N SER A 60 -9.94 -20.25 9.55
CA SER A 60 -9.49 -21.28 10.51
C SER A 60 -8.02 -21.67 10.33
N SER A 61 -7.40 -21.33 9.19
CA SER A 61 -5.97 -21.52 8.97
C SER A 61 -5.10 -20.57 9.81
N PHE A 62 -5.71 -19.58 10.49
CA PHE A 62 -5.04 -18.58 11.32
C PHE A 62 -5.52 -18.69 12.78
N PRO A 63 -4.69 -18.32 13.78
CA PRO A 63 -5.10 -18.29 15.19
C PRO A 63 -6.42 -17.54 15.41
N GLN A 64 -7.18 -17.93 16.44
CA GLN A 64 -8.47 -17.29 16.73
C GLN A 64 -8.33 -15.77 16.94
N ASP A 65 -7.20 -15.33 17.50
CA ASP A 65 -6.95 -13.91 17.81
C ASP A 65 -6.21 -13.17 16.69
N PHE A 66 -6.10 -13.77 15.50
CA PHE A 66 -5.50 -13.11 14.34
C PHE A 66 -6.42 -12.01 13.80
N ILE A 67 -5.87 -10.81 13.61
CA ILE A 67 -6.60 -9.65 13.12
C ILE A 67 -6.27 -9.43 11.64
N PHE A 68 -7.30 -9.47 10.81
CA PHE A 68 -7.25 -8.98 9.44
C PHE A 68 -7.78 -7.55 9.41
N GLY A 69 -7.13 -6.67 8.68
CA GLY A 69 -7.54 -5.27 8.54
C GLY A 69 -7.12 -4.71 7.19
N ALA A 70 -7.70 -3.57 6.85
CA ALA A 70 -7.31 -2.75 5.71
C ALA A 70 -6.71 -1.43 6.21
N ALA A 71 -5.85 -0.82 5.41
CA ALA A 71 -5.24 0.47 5.71
C ALA A 71 -5.29 1.39 4.48
N SER A 72 -5.37 2.69 4.73
CA SER A 72 -5.36 3.75 3.73
C SER A 72 -4.45 4.90 4.17
N SER A 73 -4.31 5.92 3.33
CA SER A 73 -3.65 7.19 3.69
C SER A 73 -4.56 8.37 3.38
N SER A 74 -4.41 9.45 4.14
CA SER A 74 -5.32 10.62 4.09
C SER A 74 -5.39 11.23 2.68
N TYR A 75 -4.25 11.57 2.08
CA TYR A 75 -4.20 12.20 0.75
C TYR A 75 -4.81 11.33 -0.37
N GLN A 76 -4.78 9.99 -0.22
CA GLN A 76 -5.36 9.09 -1.21
C GLN A 76 -6.88 8.94 -1.06
N TYR A 77 -7.43 9.09 0.15
CA TYR A 77 -8.80 8.69 0.46
C TYR A 77 -9.73 9.84 0.83
N GLU A 78 -9.26 10.82 1.60
CA GLU A 78 -10.12 11.81 2.23
C GLU A 78 -10.74 12.78 1.24
N GLY A 79 -9.94 13.43 0.40
CA GLY A 79 -10.38 14.57 -0.40
C GLY A 79 -10.49 15.84 0.45
N ALA A 80 -11.48 16.69 0.13
CA ALA A 80 -11.78 17.93 0.84
C ALA A 80 -10.54 18.82 1.06
N ALA A 81 -9.67 18.89 0.04
CA ALA A 81 -8.32 19.45 0.20
C ALA A 81 -8.29 20.92 0.65
N ASN A 82 -9.37 21.67 0.42
CA ASN A 82 -9.51 23.10 0.73
C ASN A 82 -10.69 23.41 1.68
N GLU A 83 -11.17 22.41 2.41
CA GLU A 83 -12.35 22.55 3.28
C GLU A 83 -11.95 22.67 4.75
N ASP A 84 -12.86 23.24 5.55
CA ASP A 84 -12.80 23.29 7.03
C ASP A 84 -11.46 23.75 7.64
N GLY A 85 -10.74 24.60 6.91
CA GLY A 85 -9.47 25.16 7.36
C GLY A 85 -8.27 24.22 7.24
N ARG A 86 -8.38 23.12 6.49
CA ARG A 86 -7.23 22.25 6.14
C ARG A 86 -6.15 23.08 5.43
N GLY A 87 -4.92 23.00 5.94
CA GLY A 87 -3.76 23.59 5.27
C GLY A 87 -3.22 22.69 4.14
N PRO A 88 -2.59 23.27 3.09
CA PRO A 88 -2.03 22.49 1.99
C PRO A 88 -0.85 21.64 2.46
N SER A 89 -0.79 20.40 1.97
CA SER A 89 0.33 19.50 2.12
C SER A 89 1.33 19.63 0.95
N ILE A 90 2.48 18.97 1.08
CA ILE A 90 3.47 18.88 -0.01
C ILE A 90 2.86 18.18 -1.25
N TRP A 91 1.96 17.22 -1.05
CA TRP A 91 1.33 16.50 -2.17
C TRP A 91 0.34 17.36 -2.94
N ASP A 92 -0.41 18.24 -2.25
CA ASP A 92 -1.26 19.24 -2.89
C ASP A 92 -0.38 20.10 -3.82
N TYR A 93 0.66 20.75 -3.26
CA TYR A 93 1.58 21.58 -4.04
C TYR A 93 2.23 20.82 -5.21
N PHE A 94 2.71 19.61 -4.97
CA PHE A 94 3.40 18.82 -6.00
C PHE A 94 2.48 18.48 -7.18
N THR A 95 1.27 18.00 -6.91
CA THR A 95 0.33 17.58 -7.96
C THR A 95 -0.24 18.77 -8.73
N HIS A 96 -0.50 19.91 -8.07
CA HIS A 96 -0.92 21.14 -8.75
C HIS A 96 0.21 21.78 -9.57
N THR A 97 1.46 21.72 -9.10
CA THR A 97 2.60 22.38 -9.78
C THR A 97 3.21 21.48 -10.88
N HIS A 98 3.16 20.17 -10.71
CA HIS A 98 3.83 19.20 -11.58
C HIS A 98 2.87 18.12 -12.08
N SER A 99 1.69 18.50 -12.56
CA SER A 99 0.69 17.56 -13.08
C SER A 99 1.26 16.60 -14.14
N GLY A 100 2.19 17.03 -14.98
CA GLY A 100 2.88 16.17 -15.95
C GLY A 100 3.76 15.06 -15.34
N LYS A 101 3.95 15.04 -14.00
CA LYS A 101 4.59 13.94 -13.26
C LYS A 101 3.59 12.92 -12.72
N ILE A 102 2.30 13.19 -12.85
CA ILE A 102 1.21 12.28 -12.55
C ILE A 102 0.75 11.69 -13.89
N ALA A 103 0.65 10.37 -13.98
CA ALA A 103 0.47 9.67 -15.27
C ALA A 103 -0.76 10.14 -16.06
N ASP A 104 -1.83 10.49 -15.36
CA ASP A 104 -3.08 11.02 -15.91
C ASP A 104 -3.29 12.52 -15.60
N GLY A 105 -2.30 13.18 -14.98
CA GLY A 105 -2.40 14.58 -14.58
C GLY A 105 -3.35 14.88 -13.42
N SER A 106 -3.87 13.85 -12.73
CA SER A 106 -4.81 14.01 -11.61
C SER A 106 -4.15 14.54 -10.32
N ASN A 107 -4.99 14.90 -9.35
CA ASN A 107 -4.58 15.35 -8.02
C ASN A 107 -5.48 14.71 -6.93
N GLY A 108 -5.19 15.01 -5.66
CA GLY A 108 -5.91 14.47 -4.51
C GLY A 108 -7.02 15.37 -3.98
N ASP A 109 -7.49 16.37 -4.73
CA ASP A 109 -8.41 17.40 -4.20
C ASP A 109 -9.71 16.79 -3.67
N VAL A 110 -10.20 15.74 -4.36
CA VAL A 110 -11.42 15.00 -4.01
C VAL A 110 -11.11 13.56 -3.54
N GLY A 111 -10.05 12.91 -4.04
CA GLY A 111 -9.75 11.52 -3.70
C GLY A 111 -10.92 10.57 -3.99
N ILE A 112 -11.27 9.70 -3.04
CA ILE A 112 -12.53 8.94 -3.06
C ILE A 112 -13.60 9.55 -2.14
N ASP A 113 -13.38 10.80 -1.73
CA ASP A 113 -14.30 11.62 -0.94
C ASP A 113 -14.72 10.96 0.38
N GLN A 114 -13.79 10.26 1.04
CA GLN A 114 -14.08 9.67 2.36
C GLN A 114 -14.35 10.72 3.41
N TYR A 115 -13.88 11.96 3.24
CA TYR A 115 -14.18 13.06 4.17
C TYR A 115 -15.68 13.29 4.33
N HIS A 116 -16.46 13.13 3.26
CA HIS A 116 -17.92 13.27 3.31
C HIS A 116 -18.65 11.93 3.45
N ASN A 117 -18.03 10.84 3.00
CA ASN A 117 -18.67 9.53 2.88
C ASN A 117 -18.32 8.57 4.03
N TYR A 118 -17.57 9.01 5.05
CA TYR A 118 -17.45 8.22 6.27
C TYR A 118 -18.77 8.27 7.05
N THR A 119 -19.24 7.11 7.50
CA THR A 119 -20.45 7.02 8.33
C THR A 119 -20.03 6.78 9.78
N LEU A 120 -20.68 7.48 10.71
CA LEU A 120 -20.57 7.27 12.16
C LEU A 120 -21.59 6.25 12.67
#